data_AF-A0A7C5FCW7-F1
#
_entry.id   AF-A0A7C5FCW7-F1
#
_cell.length_a   1.000
_cell.length_b   1.000
_cell.length_c   1.000
_cell.angle_alpha   90.00
_cell.angle_beta   90.00
_cell.angle_gamma   90.00
#
_symmetry.space_group_name_H-M   'P 1'
#
loop_
_entity.id
_entity.type
_entity.pdbx_description
1 polymer ?
#
loop_
_entity_poly.entity_id
_entity_poly.type
_entity_poly.pdbx_seq_one_letter_code
_entity_poly.pdbx_strand_id
1 'polypeptide(L)'
;MAEESVTISDDESEVIVGTTKKEVLEIFCKIPGVGLSKAELLYSAGYTSLEKLQHASVDELSKINGISPMLARSIVNGLKKTDAKGEIIAKEEHEHHEVVIETAKPNGSRNEIIDKYVELFSISRDKAESIYFSGYTNFKLLKEAKVEDLQKIYGIEKENALQIVEKMKNVSIKDEAKNEIEVVQHEEPPTVIGSILQKSKSIWQSFFGGKEDRNAENIGTTKKEDMDKVGLESSTNKDTVTKEQEQRISQPKEGVTKSVILEEADEPIDDLTKK
;
A
#
# COMPACT_ATOMS: atom_id res chain seq x y z
N MET A 1 -59.64 18.54 -33.60
CA MET A 1 -58.26 18.60 -33.08
C MET A 1 -58.08 17.34 -32.28
N ALA A 2 -57.51 16.32 -32.91
CA ALA A 2 -57.27 15.02 -32.29
C ALA A 2 -55.79 14.96 -31.93
N GLU A 3 -55.50 14.70 -30.66
CA GLU A 3 -54.17 14.52 -30.12
C GLU A 3 -53.73 13.09 -30.43
N GLU A 4 -52.72 12.93 -31.29
CA GLU A 4 -52.07 11.64 -31.54
C GLU A 4 -51.07 11.38 -30.41
N SER A 5 -51.40 10.43 -29.55
CA SER A 5 -50.51 9.90 -28.52
C SER A 5 -49.51 8.94 -29.15
N VAL A 6 -48.24 9.36 -29.20
CA VAL A 6 -47.11 8.51 -29.59
C VAL A 6 -46.79 7.56 -28.44
N THR A 7 -47.07 6.27 -28.65
CA THR A 7 -46.66 5.17 -27.76
C THR A 7 -45.20 4.81 -28.05
N ILE A 8 -44.30 5.09 -27.11
CA ILE A 8 -42.93 4.58 -27.13
C ILE A 8 -42.96 3.22 -26.42
N SER A 9 -42.62 2.17 -27.15
CA SER A 9 -42.57 0.79 -26.65
C SER A 9 -41.16 0.50 -26.14
N ASP A 10 -41.03 0.39 -24.82
CA ASP A 10 -39.78 0.10 -24.08
C ASP A 10 -39.46 -1.42 -24.03
N ASP A 11 -39.27 -2.10 -25.16
CA ASP A 11 -38.78 -3.50 -25.11
C ASP A 11 -38.04 -3.91 -26.40
N GLU A 12 -36.82 -3.43 -26.58
CA GLU A 12 -35.86 -3.92 -27.58
C GLU A 12 -34.47 -3.96 -26.92
N SER A 13 -34.08 -5.12 -26.39
CA SER A 13 -32.68 -5.39 -26.01
C SER A 13 -31.90 -5.85 -27.24
N GLU A 14 -31.63 -4.91 -28.14
CA GLU A 14 -30.74 -5.13 -29.28
C GLU A 14 -29.30 -5.40 -28.81
N VAL A 15 -28.68 -6.43 -29.38
CA VAL A 15 -27.25 -6.67 -29.29
C VAL A 15 -26.54 -5.53 -30.03
N ILE A 16 -26.10 -4.52 -29.29
CA ILE A 16 -25.54 -3.27 -29.81
C ILE A 16 -24.14 -3.53 -30.41
N VAL A 17 -24.10 -3.93 -31.68
CA VAL A 17 -22.89 -3.78 -32.50
C VAL A 17 -22.85 -2.32 -32.95
N GLY A 18 -22.34 -1.45 -32.07
CA GLY A 18 -22.31 0.00 -32.32
C GLY A 18 -21.55 0.32 -33.60
N THR A 19 -22.25 0.86 -34.61
CA THR A 19 -21.68 1.22 -35.91
C THR A 19 -21.22 2.67 -35.95
N THR A 20 -21.64 3.49 -35.00
CA THR A 20 -21.23 4.90 -34.95
C THR A 20 -20.09 5.13 -33.96
N LYS A 21 -19.13 5.99 -34.33
CA LYS A 21 -18.00 6.38 -33.45
C LYS A 21 -18.49 6.84 -32.08
N LYS A 22 -19.63 7.56 -32.03
CA LYS A 22 -20.19 8.11 -30.80
C LYS A 22 -20.62 7.03 -29.81
N GLU A 23 -21.31 5.99 -30.28
CA GLU A 23 -21.72 4.86 -29.43
C GLU A 23 -20.52 4.13 -28.82
N VAL A 24 -19.47 3.89 -29.63
CA VAL A 24 -18.24 3.24 -29.15
C VAL A 24 -17.57 4.09 -28.06
N LEU A 25 -17.51 5.41 -28.23
CA LEU A 25 -16.96 6.31 -27.22
C LEU A 25 -17.78 6.32 -25.93
N GLU A 26 -19.11 6.30 -26.02
CA GLU A 26 -20.00 6.22 -24.87
C GLU A 26 -19.81 4.89 -24.10
N ILE A 27 -19.66 3.78 -24.82
CA ILE A 27 -19.38 2.47 -24.22
C ILE A 27 -18.02 2.48 -23.50
N PHE A 28 -16.97 3.04 -24.12
CA PHE A 28 -15.66 3.14 -23.49
C PHE A 28 -15.66 4.06 -22.27
N CYS A 29 -16.46 5.13 -22.27
CA CYS A 29 -16.63 6.01 -21.11
C CYS A 29 -17.28 5.31 -19.90
N LYS A 30 -17.97 4.18 -20.09
CA LYS A 30 -18.50 3.38 -18.97
C LYS A 30 -17.39 2.65 -18.20
N ILE A 31 -16.18 2.55 -18.75
CA ILE A 31 -15.04 1.90 -18.09
C ILE A 31 -14.45 2.87 -17.05
N PRO A 32 -14.31 2.46 -15.77
CA PRO A 32 -13.80 3.34 -14.73
C PRO A 32 -12.39 3.84 -15.05
N GLY A 33 -12.20 5.16 -14.99
CA GLY A 33 -10.93 5.83 -15.29
C GLY A 33 -10.69 6.14 -16.77
N VAL A 34 -11.60 5.73 -17.67
CA VAL A 34 -11.58 6.07 -19.10
C VAL A 34 -12.58 7.20 -19.34
N GLY A 35 -12.06 8.42 -19.52
CA GLY A 35 -12.87 9.56 -19.97
C GLY A 35 -12.91 9.67 -21.49
N LEU A 36 -13.69 10.63 -21.99
CA LEU A 36 -13.91 10.85 -23.42
C LEU A 36 -12.60 10.99 -24.21
N SER A 37 -11.63 11.76 -23.71
CA SER A 37 -10.32 11.91 -24.37
C SER A 37 -9.55 10.60 -24.49
N LYS A 38 -9.65 9.70 -23.50
CA LYS A 38 -8.96 8.39 -23.55
C LYS A 38 -9.72 7.40 -24.43
N ALA A 39 -11.05 7.47 -24.42
CA ALA A 39 -11.88 6.70 -25.34
C ALA A 39 -11.56 7.06 -26.80
N GLU A 40 -11.35 8.33 -27.11
CA GLU A 40 -10.94 8.78 -28.45
C GLU A 40 -9.55 8.27 -28.84
N LEU A 41 -8.60 8.23 -27.91
CA LEU A 41 -7.28 7.64 -28.14
C LEU A 41 -7.36 6.14 -28.43
N LEU A 42 -8.16 5.39 -27.65
CA LEU A 42 -8.41 3.96 -27.89
C LEU A 42 -9.05 3.73 -29.26
N TYR A 43 -10.06 4.54 -29.61
CA TYR A 43 -10.71 4.47 -30.91
C TYR A 43 -9.73 4.75 -32.06
N SER A 44 -8.92 5.81 -31.92
CA SER A 44 -7.92 6.21 -32.91
C SER A 44 -6.79 5.18 -33.06
N ALA A 45 -6.51 4.40 -32.00
CA ALA A 45 -5.59 3.28 -32.03
C ALA A 45 -6.19 2.00 -32.66
N GLY A 46 -7.44 2.04 -33.13
CA GLY A 46 -8.10 0.94 -33.85
C GLY A 46 -8.95 0.00 -32.97
N TYR A 47 -9.10 0.31 -31.68
CA TYR A 47 -9.99 -0.42 -30.77
C TYR A 47 -11.42 0.10 -30.98
N THR A 48 -12.13 -0.49 -31.93
CA THR A 48 -13.49 -0.09 -32.30
C THR A 48 -14.58 -0.86 -31.56
N SER A 49 -14.23 -1.88 -30.77
CA SER A 49 -15.18 -2.68 -30.01
C SER A 49 -14.60 -3.12 -28.66
N LEU A 50 -15.47 -3.49 -27.72
CA LEU A 50 -15.07 -4.03 -26.41
C LEU A 50 -14.30 -5.35 -26.55
N GLU A 51 -14.70 -6.22 -27.47
CA GLU A 51 -14.00 -7.49 -27.73
C GLU A 51 -12.54 -7.27 -28.12
N LYS A 52 -12.28 -6.31 -29.02
CA LYS A 52 -10.90 -5.94 -29.39
C LYS A 52 -10.12 -5.42 -28.19
N LEU A 53 -10.76 -4.63 -27.35
CA LEU A 53 -10.15 -4.06 -26.15
C LEU A 53 -9.88 -5.13 -25.07
N GLN A 54 -10.72 -6.17 -25.00
CA GLN A 54 -10.58 -7.30 -24.09
C GLN A 54 -9.46 -8.26 -24.51
N HIS A 55 -9.27 -8.45 -25.83
CA HIS A 55 -8.17 -9.23 -26.37
C HIS A 55 -6.82 -8.50 -26.38
N ALA A 56 -6.84 -7.17 -26.22
CA ALA A 56 -5.62 -6.36 -26.16
C ALA A 56 -4.77 -6.71 -24.92
N SER A 57 -3.46 -6.80 -25.12
CA SER A 57 -2.53 -6.94 -24.01
C SER A 57 -2.28 -5.61 -23.30
N VAL A 58 -1.90 -5.68 -22.02
CA VAL A 58 -1.54 -4.49 -21.23
C VAL A 58 -0.38 -3.72 -21.87
N ASP A 59 0.57 -4.42 -22.47
CA ASP A 59 1.72 -3.84 -23.15
C ASP A 59 1.30 -3.02 -24.39
N GLU A 60 0.40 -3.58 -25.22
CA GLU A 60 -0.15 -2.89 -26.40
C GLU A 60 -0.91 -1.62 -26.02
N LEU A 61 -1.77 -1.69 -25.00
CA LEU A 61 -2.52 -0.53 -24.53
C LEU A 61 -1.61 0.55 -23.94
N SER A 62 -0.51 0.16 -23.28
CA SER A 62 0.44 1.11 -22.69
C SER A 62 1.31 1.84 -23.72
N LYS A 63 1.39 1.35 -24.96
CA LYS A 63 2.07 2.04 -26.07
C LYS A 63 1.29 3.24 -26.59
N ILE A 64 -0.01 3.33 -26.27
CA ILE A 64 -0.87 4.44 -26.68
C ILE A 64 -0.53 5.66 -25.82
N ASN A 65 -0.13 6.76 -26.46
CA ASN A 65 0.23 7.98 -25.75
C ASN A 65 -0.96 8.49 -24.92
N GLY A 66 -0.75 8.71 -23.62
CA GLY A 66 -1.80 9.10 -22.66
C GLY A 66 -2.47 7.94 -21.92
N ILE A 67 -2.09 6.69 -22.19
CA ILE A 67 -2.54 5.51 -21.43
C ILE A 67 -1.37 4.95 -20.62
N SER A 68 -1.47 5.05 -19.30
CA SER A 68 -0.44 4.48 -18.40
C SER A 68 -0.59 2.96 -18.27
N PRO A 69 0.49 2.22 -17.97
CA PRO A 69 0.43 0.77 -17.74
C PRO A 69 -0.55 0.38 -16.62
N MET A 70 -0.70 1.23 -15.61
CA MET A 70 -1.66 1.02 -14.51
C MET A 70 -3.11 1.12 -15.02
N LEU A 71 -3.39 2.11 -15.87
CA LEU A 71 -4.72 2.27 -16.48
C LEU A 71 -5.03 1.13 -17.45
N ALA A 72 -4.06 0.73 -18.27
CA ALA A 72 -4.21 -0.41 -19.18
C ALA A 72 -4.62 -1.70 -18.43
N ARG A 73 -3.98 -1.98 -17.28
CA ARG A 73 -4.38 -3.10 -16.40
C ARG A 73 -5.81 -2.94 -15.90
N SER A 74 -6.19 -1.73 -15.48
CA SER A 74 -7.55 -1.43 -14.99
C SER A 74 -8.61 -1.66 -16.07
N ILE A 75 -8.34 -1.28 -17.32
CA ILE A 75 -9.23 -1.50 -18.45
C ILE A 75 -9.43 -3.00 -18.70
N VAL A 76 -8.34 -3.76 -18.87
CA VAL A 76 -8.40 -5.21 -19.14
C VAL A 76 -9.09 -5.95 -17.99
N ASN A 77 -8.79 -5.60 -16.74
CA ASN A 77 -9.42 -6.21 -15.57
C ASN A 77 -10.90 -5.84 -15.43
N GLY A 78 -11.27 -4.60 -15.77
CA GLY A 78 -12.66 -4.15 -15.76
C GLY A 78 -13.52 -4.92 -16.77
N LEU A 79 -12.96 -5.25 -17.94
CA LEU A 79 -13.66 -5.98 -19.00
C LEU A 79 -13.75 -7.49 -18.74
N LYS A 80 -12.75 -8.12 -18.12
CA LYS A 80 -12.81 -9.55 -17.76
C LYS A 80 -13.91 -9.89 -16.75
N LYS A 81 -14.49 -8.90 -16.08
CA LYS A 81 -15.56 -9.10 -15.08
C LYS A 81 -16.96 -9.16 -15.69
N THR A 82 -17.14 -8.86 -16.98
CA THR A 82 -18.47 -8.76 -17.62
C THR A 82 -18.96 -10.05 -18.32
N ASP A 83 -18.19 -11.13 -18.25
CA ASP A 83 -18.40 -12.33 -19.08
C ASP A 83 -19.37 -13.34 -18.43
N ALA A 84 -20.66 -12.98 -18.27
CA ALA A 84 -21.73 -13.98 -18.07
C ALA A 84 -23.14 -13.49 -18.37
N LYS A 85 -23.47 -12.19 -18.22
CA LYS A 85 -24.87 -11.73 -18.28
C LYS A 85 -25.13 -10.33 -18.82
N GLY A 86 -24.12 -9.61 -19.34
CA GLY A 86 -24.34 -8.28 -19.95
C GLY A 86 -24.76 -7.16 -18.98
N GLU A 87 -24.99 -7.46 -17.71
CA GLU A 87 -25.12 -6.44 -16.67
C GLU A 87 -23.71 -6.01 -16.23
N ILE A 88 -23.42 -4.71 -16.33
CA ILE A 88 -22.27 -4.08 -15.69
C ILE A 88 -22.56 -4.10 -14.19
N ILE A 89 -22.33 -5.25 -13.56
CA ILE A 89 -22.24 -5.29 -12.11
C ILE A 89 -20.90 -4.64 -11.82
N ALA A 90 -20.93 -3.40 -11.33
CA ALA A 90 -19.80 -2.78 -10.65
C ALA A 90 -19.48 -3.62 -9.41
N LYS A 91 -18.92 -4.81 -9.63
CA LYS A 91 -18.42 -5.69 -8.59
C LYS A 91 -17.01 -5.25 -8.29
N GLU A 92 -16.94 -4.34 -7.32
CA GLU A 92 -15.91 -4.32 -6.28
C GLU A 92 -15.69 -5.74 -5.75
N GLU A 93 -14.98 -6.54 -6.53
CA GLU A 93 -14.37 -7.79 -6.13
C GLU A 93 -12.91 -7.66 -6.54
N HIS A 94 -12.23 -6.71 -5.90
CA HIS A 94 -10.97 -7.11 -5.33
C HIS A 94 -11.36 -7.95 -4.11
N GLU A 95 -10.94 -9.22 -4.07
CA GLU A 95 -10.60 -9.85 -2.79
C GLU A 95 -9.35 -9.12 -2.21
N HIS A 96 -9.42 -7.80 -2.09
CA HIS A 96 -8.96 -7.19 -0.87
C HIS A 96 -9.98 -7.69 0.13
N HIS A 97 -9.53 -8.52 1.04
CA HIS A 97 -10.21 -8.66 2.32
C HIS A 97 -10.26 -7.22 2.86
N GLU A 98 -11.30 -6.48 2.48
CA GLU A 98 -11.72 -5.28 3.17
C GLU A 98 -12.19 -5.84 4.50
N VAL A 99 -11.22 -6.08 5.37
CA VAL A 99 -11.47 -6.02 6.79
C VAL A 99 -12.09 -4.64 6.91
N VAL A 100 -13.41 -4.59 7.09
CA VAL A 100 -14.12 -3.42 7.56
C VAL A 100 -13.59 -3.20 8.97
N ILE A 101 -12.37 -2.68 9.04
CA ILE A 101 -11.78 -2.20 10.26
C ILE A 101 -12.54 -0.92 10.49
N GLU A 102 -13.57 -1.01 11.35
CA GLU A 102 -14.24 0.15 11.92
C GLU A 102 -13.16 1.20 12.14
N THR A 103 -13.26 2.31 11.40
CA THR A 103 -12.23 3.33 11.33
C THR A 103 -12.17 4.00 12.70
N ALA A 104 -11.48 3.37 13.64
CA ALA A 104 -11.14 3.93 14.91
C ALA A 104 -10.42 5.23 14.60
N LYS A 105 -11.01 6.35 15.03
CA LYS A 105 -10.42 7.68 14.82
C LYS A 105 -8.96 7.62 15.24
N PRO A 106 -8.01 8.05 14.38
CA PRO A 106 -6.60 8.05 14.75
C PRO A 106 -6.41 8.92 16.00
N ASN A 107 -5.76 8.37 17.02
CA ASN A 107 -5.40 9.09 18.25
C ASN A 107 -4.17 9.99 18.01
N GLY A 108 -4.30 10.98 17.12
CA GLY A 108 -3.24 11.95 16.82
C GLY A 108 -3.29 12.51 15.41
N SER A 109 -2.48 13.53 15.15
CA SER A 109 -2.32 14.05 13.79
C SER A 109 -1.55 13.03 12.93
N ARG A 110 -1.79 13.04 11.62
CA ARG A 110 -1.12 12.16 10.66
C ARG A 110 0.41 12.20 10.83
N ASN A 111 0.98 13.40 10.99
CA ASN A 111 2.42 13.58 11.11
C ASN A 111 2.97 13.00 12.42
N GLU A 112 2.26 13.17 13.54
CA GLU A 112 2.65 12.56 14.82
C GLU A 112 2.71 11.04 14.75
N ILE A 113 1.77 10.41 14.05
CA ILE A 113 1.74 8.95 13.90
C ILE A 113 2.93 8.49 13.06
N ILE A 114 3.19 9.16 11.94
CA ILE A 114 4.34 8.87 11.06
C ILE A 114 5.66 9.05 11.82
N ASP A 115 5.82 10.16 12.54
CA ASP A 115 7.04 10.45 13.30
C ASP A 115 7.27 9.39 14.39
N LYS A 116 6.22 8.93 15.08
CA LYS A 116 6.32 7.82 16.03
C LYS A 116 6.72 6.49 15.36
N TYR A 117 6.25 6.21 14.15
CA TYR A 117 6.68 5.02 13.39
C TYR A 117 8.16 5.10 13.02
N VAL A 118 8.63 6.27 12.57
CA VAL A 118 10.05 6.50 12.29
C VAL A 118 10.90 6.28 13.54
N GLU A 119 10.50 6.85 14.67
CA GLU A 119 11.23 6.75 15.94
C GLU A 119 11.28 5.31 16.46
N LEU A 120 10.11 4.66 16.58
CA LEU A 120 10.01 3.32 17.18
C LEU A 120 10.69 2.26 16.33
N PHE A 121 10.45 2.28 15.02
CA PHE A 121 10.91 1.22 14.14
C PHE A 121 12.27 1.53 13.49
N SER A 122 12.75 2.76 13.59
CA SER A 122 13.99 3.20 12.94
C SER A 122 13.91 3.05 11.41
N ILE A 123 12.72 3.28 10.85
CA ILE A 123 12.44 3.22 9.41
C ILE A 123 12.45 4.63 8.80
N SER A 124 12.60 4.71 7.47
CA SER A 124 12.49 6.01 6.77
C SER A 124 11.06 6.56 6.82
N ARG A 125 10.96 7.90 6.71
CA ARG A 125 9.66 8.60 6.68
C ARG A 125 8.74 8.07 5.58
N ASP A 126 9.28 7.82 4.39
CA ASP A 126 8.51 7.29 3.24
C ASP A 126 7.90 5.90 3.52
N LYS A 127 8.65 5.05 4.24
CA LYS A 127 8.17 3.72 4.66
C LYS A 127 7.06 3.87 5.71
N ALA A 128 7.22 4.77 6.67
CA ALA A 128 6.20 5.07 7.67
C ALA A 128 4.91 5.65 7.03
N GLU A 129 5.04 6.49 6.00
CA GLU A 129 3.90 6.98 5.22
C GLU A 129 3.19 5.86 4.48
N SER A 130 3.93 4.95 3.87
CA SER A 130 3.36 3.80 3.16
C SER A 130 2.56 2.90 4.11
N ILE A 131 3.06 2.69 5.34
CA ILE A 131 2.33 1.97 6.40
C ILE A 131 1.03 2.69 6.75
N TYR A 132 1.09 4.01 6.99
CA TYR A 132 -0.09 4.81 7.30
C TYR A 132 -1.15 4.76 6.19
N PHE A 133 -0.74 4.93 4.93
CA PHE A 133 -1.64 4.91 3.77
C PHE A 133 -2.25 3.55 3.47
N SER A 134 -1.61 2.46 3.90
CA SER A 134 -2.17 1.11 3.81
C SER A 134 -3.25 0.81 4.86
N GLY A 135 -3.60 1.78 5.71
CA GLY A 135 -4.70 1.68 6.68
C GLY A 135 -4.26 1.41 8.12
N TYR A 136 -2.97 1.17 8.36
CA TYR A 136 -2.40 1.07 9.71
C TYR A 136 -2.23 2.46 10.32
N THR A 137 -3.34 3.09 10.67
CA THR A 137 -3.39 4.45 11.22
C THR A 137 -3.15 4.51 12.73
N ASN A 138 -3.08 3.36 13.39
CA ASN A 138 -2.86 3.28 14.84
C ASN A 138 -2.03 2.04 15.21
N PHE A 139 -1.40 2.10 16.38
CA PHE A 139 -0.56 1.02 16.90
C PHE A 139 -1.33 -0.28 17.16
N LYS A 140 -2.63 -0.22 17.45
CA LYS A 140 -3.44 -1.41 17.70
C LYS A 140 -3.57 -2.25 16.43
N LEU A 141 -3.88 -1.63 15.30
CA LEU A 141 -3.93 -2.29 13.99
C LEU A 141 -2.58 -2.87 13.60
N LEU A 142 -1.50 -2.12 13.86
CA LEU A 142 -0.15 -2.57 13.55
C LEU A 142 0.30 -3.75 14.46
N LYS A 143 -0.22 -3.85 15.68
CA LYS A 143 0.02 -4.96 16.61
C LYS A 143 -0.63 -6.26 16.14
N GLU A 144 -1.79 -6.16 15.51
CA GLU A 144 -2.56 -7.28 14.97
C GLU A 144 -2.09 -7.70 13.57
N ALA A 145 -1.26 -6.87 12.93
CA ALA A 145 -0.74 -7.12 11.58
C ALA A 145 0.19 -8.34 11.52
N LYS A 146 0.04 -9.14 10.46
CA LYS A 146 0.96 -10.22 10.13
C LYS A 146 2.11 -9.72 9.26
N VAL A 147 3.22 -10.44 9.29
CA VAL A 147 4.42 -10.11 8.50
C VAL A 147 4.09 -10.12 7.00
N GLU A 148 3.25 -11.06 6.56
CA GLU A 148 2.83 -11.21 5.16
C GLU A 148 2.00 -10.02 4.67
N ASP A 149 1.21 -9.41 5.55
CA ASP A 149 0.37 -8.26 5.19
C ASP A 149 1.20 -6.98 5.10
N LEU A 150 2.17 -6.81 6.00
CA LEU A 150 3.11 -5.68 5.95
C LEU A 150 4.03 -5.73 4.71
N GLN A 151 4.40 -6.93 4.25
CA GLN A 151 5.21 -7.09 3.03
C GLN A 151 4.48 -6.68 1.75
N LYS A 152 3.14 -6.62 1.74
CA LYS A 152 2.37 -6.13 0.59
C LYS A 152 2.47 -4.61 0.44
N ILE A 153 2.92 -3.90 1.48
CA ILE A 153 3.09 -2.46 1.48
C ILE A 153 4.35 -2.12 0.66
N TYR A 154 4.20 -1.20 -0.30
CA TYR A 154 5.29 -0.77 -1.14
C TYR A 154 6.48 -0.24 -0.32
N GLY A 155 7.68 -0.77 -0.59
CA GLY A 155 8.91 -0.37 0.11
C GLY A 155 9.16 -1.02 1.47
N ILE A 156 8.24 -1.86 1.96
CA ILE A 156 8.44 -2.64 3.20
C ILE A 156 8.97 -4.03 2.87
N GLU A 157 10.29 -4.18 3.01
CA GLU A 157 10.95 -5.49 2.90
C GLU A 157 10.61 -6.41 4.08
N LYS A 158 10.86 -7.70 3.90
CA LYS A 158 10.59 -8.76 4.89
C LYS A 158 11.27 -8.50 6.24
N GLU A 159 12.51 -8.01 6.23
CA GLU A 159 13.29 -7.69 7.41
C GLU A 159 12.65 -6.55 8.20
N ASN A 160 12.18 -5.50 7.52
CA ASN A 160 11.51 -4.36 8.15
C ASN A 160 10.16 -4.79 8.75
N ALA A 161 9.37 -5.60 8.03
CA ALA A 161 8.11 -6.15 8.53
C ALA A 161 8.32 -7.00 9.80
N LEU A 162 9.34 -7.85 9.83
CA LEU A 162 9.70 -8.64 11.01
C LEU A 162 10.08 -7.76 12.20
N GLN A 163 10.92 -6.74 11.98
CA GLN A 163 11.32 -5.80 13.03
C GLN A 163 10.13 -5.04 13.61
N ILE A 164 9.17 -4.62 12.76
CA ILE A 164 7.95 -3.94 13.21
C ILE A 164 7.14 -4.86 14.12
N VAL A 165 6.84 -6.08 13.68
CA VAL A 165 6.05 -7.05 14.46
C VAL A 165 6.76 -7.42 15.77
N GLU A 166 8.07 -7.62 15.75
CA GLU A 166 8.87 -7.94 16.93
C GLU A 166 8.88 -6.79 17.94
N LYS A 167 9.15 -5.55 17.48
CA LYS A 167 9.10 -4.36 18.35
C LYS A 167 7.70 -4.16 18.94
N MET A 168 6.63 -4.38 18.16
CA MET A 168 5.25 -4.26 18.65
C MET A 168 4.89 -5.28 19.73
N LYS A 169 5.47 -6.49 19.69
CA LYS A 169 5.32 -7.46 20.79
C LYS A 169 5.95 -6.95 22.09
N ASN A 170 7.05 -6.20 21.99
CA ASN A 170 7.79 -5.66 23.14
C ASN A 170 7.19 -4.37 23.73
N VAL A 171 6.46 -3.57 22.92
CA VAL A 171 5.84 -2.29 23.34
C VAL A 171 4.74 -2.49 24.39
N SER A 172 4.03 -3.63 24.36
CA SER A 172 2.89 -3.89 25.26
C SER A 172 3.21 -3.92 26.76
N ILE A 173 4.49 -3.90 27.14
CA ILE A 173 4.91 -4.13 28.54
C ILE A 173 5.24 -2.81 29.26
N LYS A 174 5.49 -1.70 28.55
CA LYS A 174 6.08 -0.49 29.18
C LYS A 174 5.16 0.73 29.24
N ASP A 175 4.20 0.86 28.32
CA ASP A 175 3.46 2.12 28.17
C ASP A 175 2.11 2.15 28.90
N GLU A 176 1.51 1.00 29.23
CA GLU A 176 0.30 0.96 30.06
C GLU A 176 0.59 1.30 31.55
N ALA A 177 1.80 1.01 32.04
CA ALA A 177 2.17 1.29 33.43
C ALA A 177 2.46 2.78 33.73
N LYS A 178 2.63 3.62 32.69
CA LYS A 178 2.98 5.05 32.87
C LYS A 178 1.82 6.00 32.56
N ASN A 179 0.89 5.61 31.69
CA ASN A 179 -0.19 6.50 31.28
C ASN A 179 -1.40 6.53 32.24
N GLU A 180 -1.41 5.70 33.28
CA GLU A 180 -2.40 5.79 34.37
C GLU A 180 -1.95 6.69 35.55
N ILE A 181 -0.72 7.19 35.58
CA ILE A 181 -0.19 7.95 36.74
C ILE A 181 -0.15 9.47 36.50
N GLU A 182 -0.36 9.93 35.27
CA GLU A 182 -0.40 11.37 34.95
C GLU A 182 -1.83 11.87 34.65
N VAL A 183 -2.82 11.41 35.42
CA VAL A 183 -4.05 12.18 35.62
C VAL A 183 -3.68 13.35 36.52
N VAL A 184 -3.26 14.43 35.85
CA VAL A 184 -3.02 15.76 36.42
C VAL A 184 -4.20 16.12 37.32
N GLN A 185 -3.89 16.28 38.61
CA GLN A 185 -4.66 17.12 39.53
C GLN A 185 -4.81 18.48 38.85
N HIS A 186 -5.98 18.72 38.25
CA HIS A 186 -6.34 20.02 37.73
C HIS A 186 -6.55 20.93 38.95
N GLU A 187 -5.50 21.65 39.34
CA GLU A 187 -5.63 22.74 40.30
C GLU A 187 -6.54 23.80 39.69
N GLU A 188 -7.76 23.87 40.21
CA GLU A 188 -8.70 24.94 39.95
C GLU A 188 -8.00 26.30 40.18
N PRO A 189 -8.31 27.32 39.38
CA PRO A 189 -7.73 28.65 39.58
C PRO A 189 -8.07 29.13 41.01
N PRO A 190 -7.13 29.77 41.72
CA PRO A 190 -7.35 30.25 43.07
C PRO A 190 -8.46 31.30 43.06
N THR A 191 -9.67 30.83 43.34
CA THR A 191 -10.80 31.70 43.60
C THR A 191 -10.53 32.31 44.96
N VAL A 192 -10.56 33.64 45.00
CA VAL A 192 -10.27 34.48 46.16
C VAL A 192 -11.32 34.24 47.26
N ILE A 193 -11.18 33.14 48.00
CA ILE A 193 -11.79 32.94 49.30
C ILE A 193 -10.63 32.72 50.28
N GLY A 194 -9.94 33.82 50.55
CA GLY A 194 -8.98 33.89 51.63
C GLY A 194 -9.67 33.67 52.98
N SER A 195 -8.97 32.94 53.86
CA SER A 195 -8.94 33.09 55.33
C SER A 195 -9.30 31.87 56.19
N ILE A 196 -9.70 30.71 55.65
CA ILE A 196 -10.20 29.62 56.54
C ILE A 196 -9.29 28.38 56.67
N LEU A 197 -8.25 28.20 55.84
CA LEU A 197 -7.49 26.94 55.86
C LEU A 197 -5.99 27.10 56.16
N GLN A 198 -5.65 27.94 57.14
CA GLN A 198 -4.29 28.04 57.68
C GLN A 198 -4.06 27.20 58.96
N LYS A 199 -5.07 26.46 59.44
CA LYS A 199 -4.99 25.66 60.69
C LYS A 199 -4.68 24.17 60.52
N SER A 200 -4.65 23.62 59.30
CA SER A 200 -4.42 22.18 59.09
C SER A 200 -2.95 21.81 58.80
N LYS A 201 -2.07 22.79 58.56
CA LYS A 201 -0.66 22.53 58.21
C LYS A 201 0.23 22.13 59.40
N SER A 202 -0.22 22.33 60.65
CA SER A 202 0.50 21.85 61.85
C SER A 202 0.22 20.39 62.22
N ILE A 203 -0.78 19.73 61.64
CA ILE A 203 -1.16 18.36 62.05
C ILE A 203 -0.40 17.28 61.25
N TRP A 204 0.05 17.57 60.03
CA TRP A 204 0.74 16.59 59.18
C TRP A 204 2.26 16.49 59.38
N GLN A 205 2.90 17.48 60.01
CA GLN A 205 4.35 17.42 60.32
C GLN A 205 4.70 16.49 61.49
N SER A 206 3.71 16.03 62.26
CA SER A 206 3.92 15.13 63.39
C SER A 206 3.85 13.64 63.03
N PHE A 207 3.44 13.28 61.80
CA PHE A 207 3.09 11.89 61.46
C PHE A 207 4.06 11.19 60.48
N PHE A 208 4.91 11.91 59.75
CA PHE A 208 5.92 11.32 58.85
C PHE A 208 7.37 11.69 59.21
N GLY A 209 7.62 12.03 60.48
CA GLY A 209 8.96 12.22 61.04
C GLY A 209 9.58 10.91 61.52
N GLY A 210 9.63 9.89 60.66
CA GLY A 210 10.33 8.63 60.94
C GLY A 210 11.72 8.62 60.32
N LYS A 211 12.72 9.02 61.09
CA LYS A 211 14.14 8.75 60.81
C LYS A 211 14.36 7.23 60.79
N GLU A 212 14.78 6.67 59.66
CA GLU A 212 15.51 5.41 59.64
C GLU A 212 16.87 5.61 58.98
N ASP A 213 17.85 5.89 59.86
CA ASP A 213 19.27 5.69 59.62
C ASP A 213 19.57 4.19 59.70
N ARG A 214 19.66 3.45 58.58
CA ARG A 214 20.38 2.15 58.50
C ARG A 214 20.96 1.98 57.10
N ASN A 215 22.26 2.17 56.94
CA ASN A 215 23.35 1.21 57.17
C ASN A 215 23.74 0.51 55.85
N ALA A 216 24.88 0.93 55.33
CA ALA A 216 25.59 0.27 54.25
C ALA A 216 26.11 -1.07 54.76
N GLU A 217 25.75 -2.17 54.09
CA GLU A 217 26.53 -3.41 54.12
C GLU A 217 26.14 -4.32 52.96
N ASN A 218 27.07 -4.42 52.01
CA ASN A 218 27.66 -5.69 51.59
C ASN A 218 26.72 -6.83 51.14
N ILE A 219 26.43 -6.88 49.84
CA ILE A 219 26.07 -8.10 49.10
C ILE A 219 26.51 -7.86 47.66
N GLY A 220 27.32 -8.64 46.97
CA GLY A 220 27.89 -9.95 47.20
C GLY A 220 28.34 -10.39 45.81
N THR A 221 29.65 -10.42 45.59
CA THR A 221 30.27 -11.00 44.40
C THR A 221 29.90 -12.48 44.35
N THR A 222 29.02 -12.86 43.43
CA THR A 222 28.84 -14.25 43.00
C THR A 222 29.06 -14.27 41.49
N LYS A 223 30.23 -14.72 41.07
CA LYS A 223 30.61 -16.13 40.83
C LYS A 223 30.46 -16.39 39.33
N LYS A 224 31.60 -16.25 38.65
CA LYS A 224 31.89 -16.93 37.39
C LYS A 224 31.56 -18.40 37.60
N GLU A 225 30.51 -18.88 36.94
CA GLU A 225 30.38 -20.30 36.67
C GLU A 225 30.76 -20.48 35.21
N ASP A 226 31.89 -21.16 35.05
CA ASP A 226 32.35 -21.80 33.85
C ASP A 226 31.19 -22.63 33.28
N MET A 227 30.64 -22.20 32.15
CA MET A 227 29.88 -23.10 31.30
C MET A 227 30.83 -23.67 30.27
N ASP A 228 31.04 -24.96 30.46
CA ASP A 228 31.88 -25.84 29.71
C ASP A 228 31.68 -25.74 28.19
N LYS A 229 32.83 -25.88 27.54
CA LYS A 229 33.01 -26.37 26.19
C LYS A 229 32.04 -27.52 25.90
N VAL A 230 31.05 -27.26 25.04
CA VAL A 230 30.51 -28.30 24.17
C VAL A 230 30.92 -27.92 22.76
N GLY A 231 32.04 -28.48 22.33
CA GLY A 231 32.33 -28.58 20.91
C GLY A 231 31.35 -29.56 20.30
N LEU A 232 30.67 -29.14 19.24
CA LEU A 232 30.13 -30.04 18.23
C LEU A 232 30.35 -29.39 16.86
N GLU A 233 31.52 -29.71 16.32
CA GLU A 233 31.73 -30.15 14.95
C GLU A 233 31.04 -29.36 13.83
N SER A 234 31.88 -28.53 13.20
CA SER A 234 31.89 -28.26 11.77
C SER A 234 31.58 -29.52 10.95
N SER A 235 30.37 -29.61 10.40
CA SER A 235 30.05 -30.53 9.30
C SER A 235 30.14 -29.76 7.99
N THR A 236 31.38 -29.68 7.50
CA THR A 236 31.69 -29.53 6.09
C THR A 236 31.19 -30.77 5.35
N ASN A 237 30.05 -30.71 4.68
CA ASN A 237 29.76 -31.67 3.63
C ASN A 237 30.46 -31.22 2.33
N LYS A 238 31.73 -31.62 2.23
CA LYS A 238 32.41 -31.88 0.96
C LYS A 238 32.43 -33.38 0.77
N ASP A 239 31.63 -33.87 -0.16
CA ASP A 239 31.89 -35.04 -1.00
C ASP A 239 31.13 -34.74 -2.32
N THR A 240 31.75 -34.22 -3.38
CA THR A 240 32.54 -34.94 -4.40
C THR A 240 32.07 -36.37 -4.66
N VAL A 241 31.29 -36.57 -5.74
CA VAL A 241 31.55 -37.51 -6.86
C VAL A 241 30.56 -37.13 -8.00
N THR A 242 31.00 -36.43 -9.05
CA THR A 242 31.47 -36.92 -10.37
C THR A 242 30.43 -37.64 -11.24
N LYS A 243 29.93 -36.96 -12.28
CA LYS A 243 29.94 -37.37 -13.71
C LYS A 243 29.16 -36.33 -14.53
N GLU A 244 29.85 -35.52 -15.35
CA GLU A 244 30.08 -35.81 -16.77
C GLU A 244 28.79 -35.78 -17.61
N GLN A 245 28.37 -34.57 -17.99
CA GLN A 245 27.75 -34.37 -19.30
C GLN A 245 27.92 -32.92 -19.76
N GLU A 246 29.12 -32.64 -20.27
CA GLU A 246 29.33 -31.59 -21.26
C GLU A 246 28.49 -31.92 -22.51
N GLN A 247 27.29 -31.34 -22.63
CA GLN A 247 26.73 -31.08 -23.94
C GLN A 247 26.94 -29.62 -24.28
N ARG A 248 28.06 -29.45 -24.99
CA ARG A 248 28.37 -28.35 -25.90
C ARG A 248 27.11 -27.87 -26.62
N ILE A 249 26.56 -26.74 -26.21
CA ILE A 249 25.74 -25.93 -27.12
C ILE A 249 26.62 -24.78 -27.56
N SER A 250 27.08 -24.99 -28.79
CA SER A 250 27.91 -24.13 -29.62
C SER A 250 27.51 -22.67 -29.50
N GLN A 251 28.46 -21.81 -29.15
CA GLN A 251 28.41 -20.41 -29.53
C GLN A 251 28.43 -20.32 -31.06
N PRO A 252 27.46 -19.64 -31.71
CA PRO A 252 27.65 -19.18 -33.07
C PRO A 252 28.54 -17.93 -33.04
N LYS A 253 29.65 -18.06 -33.76
CA LYS A 253 30.63 -17.03 -34.04
C LYS A 253 29.99 -15.87 -34.81
N GLU A 254 30.48 -14.69 -34.46
CA GLU A 254 30.70 -13.51 -35.31
C GLU A 254 30.30 -13.66 -36.79
N GLY A 255 29.44 -12.76 -37.25
CA GLY A 255 29.21 -12.58 -38.67
C GLY A 255 28.10 -11.60 -39.01
N VAL A 256 28.50 -10.50 -39.63
CA VAL A 256 27.70 -9.62 -40.50
C VAL A 256 26.97 -8.47 -39.79
N THR A 257 27.71 -7.38 -39.66
CA THR A 257 27.20 -6.02 -39.81
C THR A 257 26.37 -5.92 -41.11
N LYS A 258 25.05 -5.77 -40.99
CA LYS A 258 24.21 -5.21 -42.05
C LYS A 258 23.65 -3.89 -41.57
N SER A 259 24.33 -2.83 -41.98
CA SER A 259 23.82 -1.47 -42.06
C SER A 259 22.55 -1.49 -42.89
N VAL A 260 21.38 -1.41 -42.25
CA VAL A 260 20.14 -1.10 -42.95
C VAL A 260 20.06 0.41 -43.03
N ILE A 261 20.40 0.89 -44.22
CA ILE A 261 20.11 2.23 -44.72
C ILE A 261 18.58 2.32 -44.77
N LEU A 262 17.97 3.08 -43.86
CA LEU A 262 16.60 3.54 -44.03
C LEU A 262 16.66 4.73 -44.97
N GLU A 263 16.32 4.45 -46.21
CA GLU A 263 16.12 5.37 -47.31
C GLU A 263 15.01 6.34 -46.93
N GLU A 264 15.40 7.58 -46.66
CA GLU A 264 14.55 8.73 -46.43
C GLU A 264 13.86 9.04 -47.76
N ALA A 265 12.62 8.56 -47.91
CA ALA A 265 11.79 8.88 -49.07
C ALA A 265 11.30 10.32 -48.90
N ASP A 266 11.97 11.25 -49.58
CA ASP A 266 11.47 12.58 -49.89
C ASP A 266 10.10 12.46 -50.60
N GLU A 267 9.02 12.80 -49.90
CA GLU A 267 7.75 13.07 -50.56
C GLU A 267 7.84 14.42 -51.30
N PRO A 268 7.48 14.50 -52.59
CA PRO A 268 7.45 15.76 -53.32
C PRO A 268 6.33 16.65 -52.75
N ILE A 269 6.73 17.81 -52.23
CA ILE A 269 5.81 18.91 -51.95
C ILE A 269 5.28 19.38 -53.29
N ASP A 270 4.06 18.96 -53.64
CA ASP A 270 3.32 19.53 -54.76
C ASP A 270 2.99 21.00 -54.45
N ASP A 271 3.79 21.85 -55.06
CA ASP A 271 3.63 23.29 -55.22
C ASP A 271 2.30 23.60 -55.94
N LEU A 272 1.24 23.78 -55.15
CA LEU A 272 -0.01 24.39 -55.60
C LEU A 272 0.03 25.90 -55.42
N THR A 273 0.93 26.56 -56.16
CA THR A 273 0.78 27.97 -56.53
C THR A 273 0.36 28.10 -58.00
N LYS A 274 -0.93 27.88 -58.30
CA LYS A 274 -1.52 28.37 -59.56
C LYS A 274 -2.96 28.90 -59.37
N LYS A 275 -3.00 30.24 -59.43
CA LYS A 275 -4.08 31.15 -59.89
C LYS A 275 -5.30 31.35 -59.00
#